data_AF-A0A2K8QSZ0-F1
#
_entry.id   AF-A0A2K8QSZ0-F1
#
_cell.length_a   1.000
_cell.length_b   1.000
_cell.length_c   1.000
_cell.angle_alpha   90.00
_cell.angle_beta   90.00
_cell.angle_gamma   90.00
#
_symmetry.space_group_name_H-M   'P 1'
#
loop_
_entity.id
_entity.type
_entity.pdbx_description
1 polymer ?
#
loop_
_entity_poly.entity_id
_entity_poly.type
_entity_poly.pdbx_seq_one_letter_code
_entity_poly.pdbx_strand_id
1 'polypeptide(L)'
;MESSVIKSTSHYKDAGHSVMQDLVDCLLAEEFFGPQPLALYTTDEWRQQYGQPAPFGALDSAARLWRWCSDEREQRHLVVALRSGITQRWEKVPGTKVYAWQQGGDDWRELEPESFMNLVFAGQHGEEEQAGEGNAKGQALFLDVLNTSVEQTALSREHRIDTDNLLTRGNADFFHVMEQWASLRDRPFHPTAKAKQGLNAQEYRRYVAEFAEPVALNWVAVAKNRLQCGDGISDAIDSYPAHYLLPQAEQAALQQELATRGLAESHIALPVHPWQFDHILETQLGDAFRNGDCHRLDFSAARYLPTSSLRSMTPCFASADYLKLPMAVYSLGASRYLPAVKMINGGLSEALLRQARDKDAVLQERLYLCDEGKWWAFMPPQATLFDEAPRHLSAMVRSYPSALFDDPDYRLLPMAALGTPLPGNRRHFFDDWLAYRGLPTNADSVLTLFAELCHCFFDINFRMFRLGMLGEIHGQNAVLVWKAGQAHGLLLRDHDSLRIHVPTLEQNGMQDPVYRIKQGHANTLYHERLDDLLFWLQTLGIQVNMRAIIETLSLTYEIDAVTLWGVMRAEINGAIDRAGFAADTQTMLKTRLFDVPNWPQKLLITPMIARAGGPGSMPFGKGEVINPFQTIIGK
;
A
#
# COMPACT_ATOMS: atom_id res chain seq x y z
N MET A 1 -25.59 -7.65 -20.36
CA MET A 1 -25.44 -9.12 -20.48
C MET A 1 -24.04 -9.58 -20.09
N GLU A 2 -22.94 -8.92 -20.48
CA GLU A 2 -21.58 -9.30 -20.04
C GLU A 2 -21.37 -9.16 -18.52
N SER A 3 -21.83 -8.05 -17.90
CA SER A 3 -21.74 -7.84 -16.45
C SER A 3 -22.41 -8.96 -15.62
N SER A 4 -23.58 -9.46 -16.05
CA SER A 4 -24.29 -10.54 -15.34
C SER A 4 -23.62 -11.92 -15.46
N VAL A 5 -22.85 -12.14 -16.53
CA VAL A 5 -22.10 -13.40 -16.75
C VAL A 5 -20.78 -13.40 -15.97
N ILE A 6 -20.15 -12.23 -15.79
CA ILE A 6 -18.93 -12.10 -14.97
C ILE A 6 -19.24 -12.33 -13.48
N LYS A 7 -20.37 -11.79 -13.00
CA LYS A 7 -20.84 -11.94 -11.60
C LYS A 7 -21.17 -13.39 -11.19
N SER A 8 -21.30 -14.32 -12.14
CA SER A 8 -21.61 -15.73 -11.84
C SER A 8 -20.38 -16.64 -11.76
N THR A 9 -19.18 -16.11 -12.02
CA THR A 9 -17.92 -16.87 -11.91
C THR A 9 -17.55 -17.16 -10.45
N SER A 10 -16.84 -18.27 -10.19
CA SER A 10 -16.33 -18.58 -8.85
C SER A 10 -15.39 -17.47 -8.35
N HIS A 11 -14.52 -16.96 -9.22
CA HIS A 11 -13.59 -15.88 -8.91
C HIS A 11 -14.29 -14.61 -8.42
N TYR A 12 -15.44 -14.24 -9.02
CA TYR A 12 -16.19 -13.07 -8.58
C TYR A 12 -16.77 -13.26 -7.17
N LYS A 13 -17.34 -14.44 -6.88
CA LYS A 13 -17.87 -14.73 -5.53
C LYS A 13 -16.78 -14.74 -4.47
N ASP A 14 -15.65 -15.40 -4.74
CA ASP A 14 -14.51 -15.44 -3.84
C ASP A 14 -13.91 -14.04 -3.61
N ALA A 15 -13.90 -13.19 -4.64
CA ALA A 15 -13.53 -11.79 -4.54
C ALA A 15 -14.52 -10.99 -3.68
N GLY A 16 -15.82 -11.16 -3.90
CA GLY A 16 -16.88 -10.54 -3.11
C GLY A 16 -16.77 -10.88 -1.62
N HIS A 17 -16.54 -12.14 -1.29
CA HIS A 17 -16.32 -12.60 0.09
C HIS A 17 -15.06 -12.01 0.73
N SER A 18 -13.94 -11.94 0.00
CA SER A 18 -12.70 -11.32 0.49
C SER A 18 -12.86 -9.82 0.73
N VAL A 19 -13.51 -9.11 -0.19
CA VAL A 19 -13.79 -7.67 -0.04
C VAL A 19 -14.77 -7.41 1.10
N MET A 20 -15.79 -8.27 1.26
CA MET A 20 -16.74 -8.19 2.38
C MET A 20 -16.03 -8.34 3.73
N GLN A 21 -15.03 -9.23 3.83
CA GLN A 21 -14.23 -9.39 5.05
C GLN A 21 -13.56 -8.08 5.44
N ASP A 22 -12.77 -7.48 4.54
CA ASP A 22 -12.10 -6.21 4.79
C ASP A 22 -13.09 -5.08 5.08
N LEU A 23 -14.23 -5.08 4.39
CA LEU A 23 -15.27 -4.06 4.53
C LEU A 23 -15.85 -4.07 5.94
N VAL A 24 -16.35 -5.22 6.40
CA VAL A 24 -16.95 -5.33 7.73
C VAL A 24 -15.91 -5.06 8.82
N ASP A 25 -14.70 -5.61 8.69
CA ASP A 25 -13.64 -5.41 9.68
C ASP A 25 -13.22 -3.94 9.78
N CYS A 26 -13.11 -3.24 8.65
CA CYS A 26 -12.78 -1.83 8.61
C CYS A 26 -13.91 -0.96 9.20
N LEU A 27 -15.17 -1.25 8.88
CA LEU A 27 -16.31 -0.51 9.45
C LEU A 27 -16.43 -0.69 10.96
N LEU A 28 -16.18 -1.90 11.47
CA LEU A 28 -16.14 -2.17 12.91
C LEU A 28 -14.97 -1.43 13.58
N ALA A 29 -13.79 -1.42 12.97
CA ALA A 29 -12.62 -0.71 13.50
C ALA A 29 -12.77 0.82 13.47
N GLU A 30 -13.61 1.36 12.59
CA GLU A 30 -13.91 2.79 12.52
C GLU A 30 -15.13 3.21 13.35
N GLU A 31 -15.73 2.28 14.12
CA GLU A 31 -16.97 2.51 14.88
C GLU A 31 -18.12 3.04 14.01
N PHE A 32 -18.19 2.62 12.74
CA PHE A 32 -19.09 3.17 11.74
C PHE A 32 -20.58 2.96 12.06
N PHE A 33 -20.90 1.96 12.88
CA PHE A 33 -22.26 1.62 13.32
C PHE A 33 -22.69 2.36 14.59
N GLY A 34 -21.88 3.32 15.06
CA GLY A 34 -22.11 4.11 16.25
C GLY A 34 -21.50 3.51 17.52
N PRO A 35 -21.52 4.26 18.63
CA PRO A 35 -20.83 3.90 19.87
C PRO A 35 -21.59 2.89 20.74
N GLN A 36 -22.80 2.49 20.33
CA GLN A 36 -23.63 1.59 21.11
C GLN A 36 -23.01 0.18 21.16
N PRO A 37 -23.14 -0.55 22.29
CA PRO A 37 -22.68 -1.94 22.35
C PRO A 37 -23.31 -2.78 21.24
N LEU A 38 -22.50 -3.62 20.58
CA LEU A 38 -22.98 -4.53 19.56
C LEU A 38 -23.99 -5.53 20.17
N ALA A 39 -25.15 -5.69 19.53
CA ALA A 39 -26.13 -6.70 19.92
C ALA A 39 -25.63 -8.09 19.49
N LEU A 40 -24.96 -8.78 20.41
CA LEU A 40 -24.28 -10.05 20.19
C LEU A 40 -25.03 -11.20 20.86
N TYR A 41 -25.13 -12.32 20.15
CA TYR A 41 -25.80 -13.52 20.62
C TYR A 41 -24.92 -14.74 20.37
N THR A 42 -24.89 -15.69 21.30
CA THR A 42 -24.52 -17.08 20.99
C THR A 42 -25.57 -17.71 20.07
N THR A 43 -25.24 -18.83 19.45
CA THR A 43 -26.20 -19.59 18.62
C THR A 43 -27.42 -20.05 19.40
N ASP A 44 -27.25 -20.39 20.69
CA ASP A 44 -28.34 -20.81 21.56
C ASP A 44 -29.20 -19.63 22.03
N GLU A 45 -28.59 -18.51 22.43
CA GLU A 45 -29.32 -17.27 22.76
C GLU A 45 -30.13 -16.78 21.55
N TRP A 46 -29.57 -16.85 20.35
CA TRP A 46 -30.27 -16.50 19.12
C TRP A 46 -31.53 -17.35 18.92
N ARG A 47 -31.41 -18.69 19.05
CA ARG A 47 -32.56 -19.60 18.91
C ARG A 47 -33.62 -19.36 19.96
N GLN A 48 -33.22 -19.10 21.20
CA GLN A 48 -34.15 -18.78 22.29
C GLN A 48 -34.88 -17.47 22.04
N GLN A 49 -34.17 -16.44 21.54
CA GLN A 49 -34.72 -15.11 21.31
C GLN A 49 -35.64 -15.04 20.08
N TYR A 50 -35.29 -15.71 18.98
CA TYR A 50 -35.97 -15.57 17.69
C TYR A 50 -36.69 -16.82 17.20
N GLY A 51 -36.62 -17.93 17.94
CA GLY A 51 -37.35 -19.17 17.64
C GLY A 51 -36.83 -19.95 16.43
N GLN A 52 -35.73 -19.52 15.80
CA GLN A 52 -35.15 -20.16 14.61
C GLN A 52 -33.62 -20.08 14.59
N PRO A 53 -32.91 -21.03 13.94
CA PRO A 53 -31.46 -20.97 13.78
C PRO A 53 -31.04 -19.91 12.75
N ALA A 54 -29.86 -19.33 12.92
CA ALA A 54 -29.23 -18.49 11.89
C ALA A 54 -28.49 -19.35 10.83
N PRO A 55 -28.40 -18.92 9.55
CA PRO A 55 -27.90 -19.71 8.44
C PRO A 55 -26.36 -19.71 8.32
N PHE A 56 -25.66 -19.79 9.46
CA PHE A 56 -24.18 -19.79 9.51
C PHE A 56 -23.58 -21.19 9.66
N GLY A 57 -24.42 -22.23 9.79
CA GLY A 57 -23.94 -23.58 10.08
C GLY A 57 -23.35 -23.68 11.49
N ALA A 58 -22.40 -24.60 11.68
CA ALA A 58 -21.67 -24.72 12.93
C ALA A 58 -20.63 -23.60 13.02
N LEU A 59 -20.75 -22.76 14.06
CA LEU A 59 -19.77 -21.74 14.40
C LEU A 59 -18.93 -22.20 15.60
N ASP A 60 -17.71 -21.69 15.69
CA ASP A 60 -16.89 -21.83 16.89
C ASP A 60 -17.64 -21.29 18.12
N SER A 61 -17.48 -21.92 19.27
CA SER A 61 -18.07 -21.47 20.54
C SER A 61 -17.70 -20.03 20.95
N ALA A 62 -16.57 -19.52 20.49
CA ALA A 62 -16.12 -18.14 20.69
C ALA A 62 -16.79 -17.15 19.73
N ALA A 63 -17.42 -17.62 18.65
CA ALA A 63 -18.12 -16.75 17.71
C ALA A 63 -19.44 -16.23 18.31
N ARG A 64 -19.85 -15.05 17.84
CA ARG A 64 -21.11 -14.39 18.20
C ARG A 64 -21.83 -13.94 16.94
N LEU A 65 -23.15 -14.09 16.93
CA LEU A 65 -24.02 -13.51 15.93
C LEU A 65 -24.28 -12.06 16.30
N TRP A 66 -23.76 -11.13 15.51
CA TRP A 66 -24.06 -9.72 15.62
C TRP A 66 -25.28 -9.39 14.78
N ARG A 67 -26.24 -8.71 15.39
CA ARG A 67 -27.42 -8.16 14.72
C ARG A 67 -27.36 -6.63 14.74
N TRP A 68 -27.57 -6.01 13.59
CA TRP A 68 -27.73 -4.56 13.47
C TRP A 68 -29.02 -4.22 12.73
N CYS A 69 -29.85 -3.35 13.30
CA CYS A 69 -31.12 -2.96 12.69
C CYS A 69 -30.87 -1.92 11.60
N SER A 70 -31.20 -2.26 10.35
CA SER A 70 -31.08 -1.38 9.18
C SER A 70 -32.36 -0.61 8.87
N ASP A 71 -33.52 -1.12 9.32
CA ASP A 71 -34.83 -0.48 9.15
C ASP A 71 -35.76 -0.95 10.27
N GLU A 72 -36.14 -0.03 11.17
CA GLU A 72 -37.02 -0.34 12.30
C GLU A 72 -38.47 -0.59 11.87
N ARG A 73 -38.95 0.06 10.80
CA ARG A 73 -40.34 -0.08 10.33
C ARG A 73 -40.58 -1.47 9.76
N GLU A 74 -39.63 -1.94 8.97
CA GLU A 74 -39.68 -3.27 8.36
C GLU A 74 -39.10 -4.37 9.25
N GLN A 75 -38.50 -4.01 10.39
CA GLN A 75 -37.73 -4.92 11.24
C GLN A 75 -36.66 -5.68 10.45
N ARG A 76 -35.95 -4.95 9.57
CA ARG A 76 -34.90 -5.50 8.71
C ARG A 76 -33.54 -5.36 9.39
N HIS A 77 -32.81 -6.46 9.48
CA HIS A 77 -31.53 -6.56 10.19
C HIS A 77 -30.42 -7.06 9.28
N LEU A 78 -29.21 -6.55 9.51
CA LEU A 78 -27.96 -7.18 9.10
C LEU A 78 -27.54 -8.18 10.16
N VAL A 79 -27.11 -9.37 9.74
CA VAL A 79 -26.61 -10.42 10.63
C VAL A 79 -25.23 -10.87 10.16
N VAL A 80 -24.26 -10.84 11.06
CA VAL A 80 -22.85 -11.17 10.81
C VAL A 80 -22.31 -12.07 11.92
N ALA A 81 -21.56 -13.11 11.58
CA ALA A 81 -20.78 -13.86 12.56
C ALA A 81 -19.48 -13.10 12.88
N LEU A 82 -19.29 -12.72 14.14
CA LEU A 82 -18.10 -12.04 14.65
C LEU A 82 -17.33 -12.93 15.62
N ARG A 83 -16.02 -12.70 15.72
CA ARG A 83 -15.14 -13.23 16.77
C ARG A 83 -14.31 -12.09 17.36
N SER A 84 -13.73 -12.33 18.53
CA SER A 84 -12.77 -11.38 19.10
C SER A 84 -11.48 -11.34 18.26
N GLY A 85 -11.04 -10.14 17.88
CA GLY A 85 -9.80 -9.94 17.14
C GLY A 85 -8.58 -9.70 18.06
N ILE A 86 -7.42 -9.47 17.44
CA ILE A 86 -6.17 -9.08 18.13
C ILE A 86 -5.97 -7.56 18.05
N THR A 87 -6.07 -6.97 16.86
CA THR A 87 -5.89 -5.52 16.65
C THR A 87 -7.19 -4.74 16.71
N GLN A 88 -8.33 -5.42 16.90
CA GLN A 88 -9.65 -4.84 16.97
C GLN A 88 -10.54 -5.72 17.86
N ARG A 89 -11.51 -5.09 18.54
CA ARG A 89 -12.35 -5.81 19.51
C ARG A 89 -13.18 -6.91 18.87
N TRP A 90 -13.73 -6.65 17.69
CA TRP A 90 -14.50 -7.60 16.91
C TRP A 90 -14.04 -7.58 15.45
N GLU A 91 -14.00 -8.76 14.87
CA GLU A 91 -13.76 -8.98 13.45
C GLU A 91 -14.75 -10.02 12.95
N LYS A 92 -15.10 -9.94 11.67
CA LYS A 92 -15.95 -10.92 11.04
C LYS A 92 -15.23 -12.27 11.01
N VAL A 93 -15.96 -13.35 11.32
CA VAL A 93 -15.40 -14.71 11.23
C VAL A 93 -15.00 -14.98 9.76
N PRO A 94 -13.73 -15.32 9.48
CA PRO A 94 -13.27 -15.60 8.12
C PRO A 94 -14.11 -16.67 7.43
N GLY A 95 -14.38 -16.49 6.14
CA GLY A 95 -15.16 -17.44 5.32
C GLY A 95 -16.68 -17.45 5.57
N THR A 96 -17.18 -16.78 6.61
CA THR A 96 -18.64 -16.68 6.82
C THR A 96 -19.28 -15.65 5.89
N LYS A 97 -20.56 -15.84 5.59
CA LYS A 97 -21.37 -14.92 4.78
C LYS A 97 -21.93 -13.77 5.62
N VAL A 98 -22.48 -12.76 4.96
CA VAL A 98 -23.24 -11.68 5.61
C VAL A 98 -24.68 -11.76 5.11
N TYR A 99 -25.65 -11.63 6.01
CA TYR A 99 -27.06 -11.78 5.65
C TYR A 99 -27.89 -10.53 5.98
N ALA A 100 -28.86 -10.24 5.13
CA ALA A 100 -30.05 -9.49 5.51
C ALA A 100 -31.14 -10.46 5.97
N TRP A 101 -31.86 -10.08 7.01
CA TRP A 101 -32.93 -10.87 7.59
C TRP A 101 -34.05 -9.97 8.09
N GLN A 102 -35.31 -10.35 7.80
CA GLN A 102 -36.48 -9.69 8.35
C GLN A 102 -37.00 -10.44 9.58
N GLN A 103 -37.11 -9.74 10.71
CA GLN A 103 -37.50 -10.36 11.97
C GLN A 103 -38.90 -10.99 11.88
N GLY A 104 -39.02 -12.25 12.30
CA GLY A 104 -40.27 -13.02 12.24
C GLY A 104 -40.51 -13.78 10.94
N GLY A 105 -39.62 -13.65 9.95
CA GLY A 105 -39.60 -14.47 8.73
C GLY A 105 -38.39 -15.40 8.66
N ASP A 106 -38.43 -16.36 7.74
CA ASP A 106 -37.31 -17.26 7.39
C ASP A 106 -36.63 -16.83 6.05
N ASP A 107 -36.84 -15.57 5.64
CA ASP A 107 -36.23 -15.01 4.44
C ASP A 107 -34.85 -14.46 4.76
N TRP A 108 -33.84 -15.29 4.52
CA TRP A 108 -32.42 -14.96 4.69
C TRP A 108 -31.79 -14.69 3.33
N ARG A 109 -31.28 -13.47 3.14
CA ARG A 109 -30.63 -13.07 1.89
C ARG A 109 -29.15 -12.83 2.12
N GLU A 110 -28.30 -13.64 1.50
CA GLU A 110 -26.86 -13.38 1.43
C GLU A 110 -26.61 -12.04 0.72
N LEU A 111 -25.71 -11.24 1.28
CA LEU A 111 -25.38 -9.91 0.77
C LEU A 111 -24.00 -9.90 0.12
N GLU A 112 -23.95 -9.30 -1.06
CA GLU A 112 -22.71 -8.83 -1.68
C GLU A 112 -22.28 -7.48 -1.08
N PRO A 113 -21.00 -7.08 -1.18
CA PRO A 113 -20.46 -5.85 -0.57
C PRO A 113 -21.30 -4.59 -0.85
N GLU A 114 -21.73 -4.39 -2.09
CA GLU A 114 -22.58 -3.26 -2.49
C GLU A 114 -23.96 -3.30 -1.83
N SER A 115 -24.63 -4.45 -1.86
CA SER A 115 -25.97 -4.61 -1.27
C SER A 115 -25.93 -4.46 0.26
N PHE A 116 -24.84 -4.89 0.89
CA PHE A 116 -24.57 -4.63 2.30
C PHE A 116 -24.44 -3.14 2.58
N MET A 117 -23.58 -2.41 1.86
CA MET A 117 -23.41 -0.96 2.10
C MET A 117 -24.66 -0.14 1.81
N ASN A 118 -25.46 -0.52 0.82
CA ASN A 118 -26.75 0.13 0.58
C ASN A 118 -27.68 0.04 1.80
N LEU A 119 -27.71 -1.11 2.48
CA LEU A 119 -28.47 -1.27 3.73
C LEU A 119 -27.85 -0.50 4.90
N VAL A 120 -26.51 -0.46 4.99
CA VAL A 120 -25.81 0.33 6.01
C VAL A 120 -26.13 1.82 5.85
N PHE A 121 -26.01 2.37 4.63
CA PHE A 121 -26.33 3.78 4.38
C PHE A 121 -27.80 4.09 4.64
N ALA A 122 -28.72 3.22 4.20
CA ALA A 122 -30.15 3.39 4.48
C ALA A 122 -30.44 3.44 5.99
N GLY A 123 -29.83 2.54 6.79
CA GLY A 123 -30.07 2.48 8.24
C GLY A 123 -29.38 3.56 9.07
N GLN A 124 -28.42 4.30 8.50
CA GLN A 124 -27.83 5.48 9.17
C GLN A 124 -28.73 6.71 9.10
N HIS A 125 -29.66 6.76 8.14
CA HIS A 125 -30.62 7.86 7.99
C HIS A 125 -31.88 7.55 8.83
N GLY A 126 -31.92 8.02 10.08
CA GLY A 126 -33.12 7.94 10.92
C GLY A 126 -34.31 8.76 10.39
N GLU A 127 -35.50 8.60 10.99
CA GLU A 127 -36.74 9.26 10.56
C GLU A 127 -36.73 10.81 10.58
N GLU A 128 -35.72 11.45 11.18
CA GLU A 128 -35.68 12.92 11.37
C GLU A 128 -34.71 13.70 10.46
N GLU A 129 -33.90 13.04 9.62
CA GLU A 129 -33.00 13.73 8.67
C GLU A 129 -33.38 13.49 7.20
N GLN A 130 -34.65 13.73 6.86
CA GLN A 130 -35.08 13.92 5.45
C GLN A 130 -34.82 15.35 4.93
N ALA A 131 -33.97 16.14 5.58
CA ALA A 131 -33.74 17.56 5.22
C ALA A 131 -32.29 18.04 5.36
N GLY A 132 -31.32 17.20 5.01
CA GLY A 132 -29.97 17.64 4.65
C GLY A 132 -29.52 16.83 3.45
N GLU A 133 -28.91 17.47 2.45
CA GLU A 133 -28.12 16.77 1.43
C GLU A 133 -26.97 16.04 2.15
N GLY A 134 -27.28 14.89 2.76
CA GLY A 134 -26.29 13.96 3.29
C GLY A 134 -25.30 13.65 2.17
N ASN A 135 -24.11 13.17 2.53
CA ASN A 135 -22.98 12.98 1.61
C ASN A 135 -23.21 11.86 0.56
N ALA A 136 -24.30 11.94 -0.20
CA ALA A 136 -24.77 11.01 -1.21
C ALA A 136 -23.76 10.88 -2.35
N LYS A 137 -23.08 11.97 -2.70
CA LYS A 137 -21.97 11.93 -3.66
C LYS A 137 -20.83 11.05 -3.15
N GLY A 138 -20.44 11.19 -1.89
CA GLY A 138 -19.40 10.36 -1.27
C GLY A 138 -19.80 8.90 -1.14
N GLN A 139 -21.05 8.64 -0.75
CA GLN A 139 -21.60 7.28 -0.68
C GLN A 139 -21.63 6.61 -2.06
N ALA A 140 -22.16 7.30 -3.09
CA ALA A 140 -22.22 6.78 -4.45
C ALA A 140 -20.82 6.51 -5.03
N LEU A 141 -19.87 7.42 -4.82
CA LEU A 141 -18.48 7.21 -5.22
C LEU A 141 -17.85 6.01 -4.48
N PHE A 142 -18.11 5.85 -3.19
CA PHE A 142 -17.59 4.71 -2.44
C PHE A 142 -18.15 3.38 -2.96
N LEU A 143 -19.45 3.29 -3.26
CA LEU A 143 -20.07 2.10 -3.84
C LEU A 143 -19.47 1.74 -5.21
N ASP A 144 -19.24 2.74 -6.05
CA ASP A 144 -18.61 2.54 -7.36
C ASP A 144 -17.17 2.01 -7.23
N VAL A 145 -16.39 2.58 -6.31
CA VAL A 145 -15.02 2.10 -6.02
C VAL A 145 -15.04 0.70 -5.40
N LEU A 146 -16.02 0.40 -4.55
CA LEU A 146 -16.20 -0.92 -3.93
C LEU A 146 -16.51 -1.99 -4.97
N ASN A 147 -17.42 -1.71 -5.90
CA ASN A 147 -17.74 -2.60 -7.02
C ASN A 147 -16.51 -2.87 -7.90
N THR A 148 -15.80 -1.80 -8.27
CA THR A 148 -14.55 -1.93 -9.04
C THR A 148 -13.51 -2.77 -8.30
N SER A 149 -13.44 -2.65 -6.96
CA SER A 149 -12.55 -3.46 -6.15
C SER A 149 -12.89 -4.95 -6.24
N VAL A 150 -14.18 -5.32 -6.17
CA VAL A 150 -14.63 -6.72 -6.32
C VAL A 150 -14.28 -7.25 -7.70
N GLU A 151 -14.63 -6.51 -8.76
CA GLU A 151 -14.36 -6.90 -10.14
C GLU A 151 -12.86 -7.10 -10.39
N GLN A 152 -12.03 -6.15 -9.98
CA GLN A 152 -10.59 -6.21 -10.19
C GLN A 152 -9.90 -7.24 -9.28
N THR A 153 -10.43 -7.50 -8.08
CA THR A 153 -9.99 -8.63 -7.24
C THR A 153 -10.31 -9.97 -7.92
N ALA A 154 -11.46 -10.09 -8.58
CA ALA A 154 -11.81 -11.29 -9.35
C ALA A 154 -10.86 -11.49 -10.54
N LEU A 155 -10.52 -10.42 -11.27
CA LEU A 155 -9.51 -10.46 -12.34
C LEU A 155 -8.14 -10.89 -11.82
N SER A 156 -7.75 -10.43 -10.63
CA SER A 156 -6.47 -10.76 -9.99
C SER A 156 -6.32 -12.25 -9.67
N ARG A 157 -7.42 -13.02 -9.64
CA ARG A 157 -7.38 -14.49 -9.51
C ARG A 157 -6.82 -15.19 -10.75
N GLU A 158 -6.77 -14.49 -11.90
CA GLU A 158 -6.16 -14.97 -13.15
C GLU A 158 -4.66 -14.61 -13.24
N HIS A 159 -4.01 -14.34 -12.12
CA HIS A 159 -2.59 -13.95 -12.07
C HIS A 159 -1.67 -14.99 -12.73
N ARG A 160 -0.47 -14.54 -13.13
CA ARG A 160 0.58 -15.37 -13.74
C ARG A 160 1.85 -15.46 -12.90
N ILE A 161 1.71 -15.26 -11.59
CA ILE A 161 2.82 -15.36 -10.64
C ILE A 161 3.33 -16.80 -10.62
N ASP A 162 4.59 -16.97 -10.99
CA ASP A 162 5.29 -18.24 -10.99
C ASP A 162 6.27 -18.29 -9.81
N THR A 163 5.92 -19.10 -8.82
CA THR A 163 6.69 -19.26 -7.57
C THR A 163 7.59 -20.49 -7.55
N ASP A 164 7.74 -21.15 -8.69
CA ASP A 164 8.60 -22.32 -8.80
C ASP A 164 10.07 -21.89 -8.87
N ASN A 165 10.90 -22.63 -8.13
CA ASN A 165 12.35 -22.49 -8.09
C ASN A 165 12.85 -21.05 -7.89
N LEU A 166 12.16 -20.25 -7.05
CA LEU A 166 12.43 -18.82 -6.84
C LEU A 166 13.92 -18.51 -6.63
N LEU A 167 14.60 -19.26 -5.76
CA LEU A 167 16.01 -19.00 -5.43
C LEU A 167 16.97 -19.30 -6.59
N THR A 168 16.56 -20.07 -7.61
CA THR A 168 17.38 -20.35 -8.80
C THR A 168 17.31 -19.25 -9.86
N ARG A 169 16.33 -18.34 -9.74
CA ARG A 169 16.18 -17.18 -10.62
C ARG A 169 17.27 -16.15 -10.34
N GLY A 170 17.59 -15.35 -11.35
CA GLY A 170 18.42 -14.16 -11.16
C GLY A 170 17.72 -13.13 -10.26
N ASN A 171 18.48 -12.31 -9.53
CA ASN A 171 17.94 -11.39 -8.51
C ASN A 171 16.85 -10.45 -9.04
N ALA A 172 17.01 -9.94 -10.26
CA ALA A 172 16.02 -9.07 -10.90
C ALA A 172 14.70 -9.79 -11.20
N ASP A 173 14.77 -11.02 -11.74
CA ASP A 173 13.58 -11.84 -12.02
C ASP A 173 12.90 -12.26 -10.71
N PHE A 174 13.67 -12.70 -9.71
CA PHE A 174 13.15 -12.98 -8.37
C PHE A 174 12.41 -11.76 -7.79
N PHE A 175 13.02 -10.58 -7.84
CA PHE A 175 12.42 -9.37 -7.29
C PHE A 175 11.16 -8.97 -8.06
N HIS A 176 11.14 -9.16 -9.39
CA HIS A 176 9.93 -8.96 -10.18
C HIS A 176 8.80 -9.88 -9.72
N VAL A 177 9.03 -11.19 -9.57
CA VAL A 177 8.02 -12.13 -9.07
C VAL A 177 7.49 -11.70 -7.69
N MET A 178 8.37 -11.23 -6.79
CA MET A 178 7.93 -10.71 -5.48
C MET A 178 7.08 -9.44 -5.60
N GLU A 179 7.36 -8.54 -6.56
CA GLU A 179 6.50 -7.37 -6.84
C GLU A 179 5.12 -7.78 -7.38
N GLN A 180 5.05 -8.80 -8.24
CA GLN A 180 3.77 -9.34 -8.70
C GLN A 180 2.97 -9.92 -7.53
N TRP A 181 3.64 -10.68 -6.66
CA TRP A 181 3.03 -11.28 -5.48
C TRP A 181 2.52 -10.21 -4.51
N ALA A 182 3.30 -9.15 -4.24
CA ALA A 182 2.84 -8.02 -3.43
C ALA A 182 1.61 -7.30 -4.02
N SER A 183 1.47 -7.25 -5.35
CA SER A 183 0.33 -6.61 -6.04
C SER A 183 -1.00 -7.34 -5.83
N LEU A 184 -0.98 -8.66 -5.60
CA LEU A 184 -2.21 -9.48 -5.46
C LEU A 184 -3.13 -8.99 -4.34
N ARG A 185 -2.57 -8.75 -3.15
CA ARG A 185 -3.33 -8.24 -2.01
C ARG A 185 -3.47 -6.73 -2.05
N ASP A 186 -2.48 -6.04 -2.61
CA ASP A 186 -2.31 -4.60 -2.53
C ASP A 186 -2.30 -4.17 -1.05
N ARG A 187 -2.95 -3.07 -0.68
CA ARG A 187 -3.06 -2.65 0.72
C ARG A 187 -3.98 -3.60 1.53
N PRO A 188 -3.47 -4.35 2.53
CA PRO A 188 -4.30 -5.24 3.34
C PRO A 188 -5.25 -4.43 4.23
N PHE A 189 -6.35 -5.06 4.65
CA PHE A 189 -7.36 -4.48 5.54
C PHE A 189 -8.06 -3.24 4.97
N HIS A 190 -8.19 -3.18 3.64
CA HIS A 190 -8.84 -2.07 2.95
C HIS A 190 -9.76 -2.59 1.84
N PRO A 191 -11.09 -2.38 1.93
CA PRO A 191 -12.03 -3.02 1.02
C PRO A 191 -11.89 -2.56 -0.43
N THR A 192 -11.36 -1.36 -0.64
CA THR A 192 -11.16 -0.77 -1.98
C THR A 192 -9.70 -0.76 -2.43
N ALA A 193 -8.83 -1.60 -1.85
CA ALA A 193 -7.41 -1.65 -2.19
C ALA A 193 -7.15 -1.92 -3.67
N LYS A 194 -7.85 -2.92 -4.21
CA LYS A 194 -7.64 -3.38 -5.58
C LYS A 194 -8.18 -2.42 -6.62
N ALA A 195 -9.14 -1.57 -6.27
CA ALA A 195 -9.73 -0.60 -7.18
C ALA A 195 -8.68 0.38 -7.76
N LYS A 196 -8.49 0.28 -9.08
CA LYS A 196 -7.75 1.17 -9.97
C LYS A 196 -8.75 1.80 -10.93
N GLN A 197 -9.48 2.76 -10.38
CA GLN A 197 -10.54 3.50 -11.06
C GLN A 197 -9.95 4.28 -12.25
N GLY A 198 -10.56 4.10 -13.42
CA GLY A 198 -10.07 4.58 -14.72
C GLY A 198 -9.49 3.47 -15.62
N LEU A 199 -9.21 2.28 -15.08
CA LEU A 199 -8.81 1.11 -15.89
C LEU A 199 -10.03 0.24 -16.20
N ASN A 200 -10.23 -0.07 -17.49
CA ASN A 200 -11.12 -1.16 -17.87
C ASN A 200 -10.43 -2.54 -17.64
N ALA A 201 -11.17 -3.65 -17.83
CA ALA A 201 -10.66 -5.00 -17.57
C ALA A 201 -9.47 -5.42 -18.45
N GLN A 202 -9.36 -4.92 -19.69
CA GLN A 202 -8.22 -5.20 -20.57
C GLN A 202 -6.99 -4.41 -20.13
N GLU A 203 -7.18 -3.12 -19.83
CA GLU A 203 -6.12 -2.26 -19.32
C GLU A 203 -5.61 -2.73 -17.95
N TYR A 204 -6.50 -3.23 -17.09
CA TYR A 204 -6.12 -3.85 -15.81
C TYR A 204 -5.15 -5.02 -16.02
N ARG A 205 -5.50 -5.96 -16.91
CA ARG A 205 -4.62 -7.09 -17.25
C ARG A 205 -3.30 -6.64 -17.86
N ARG A 206 -3.31 -5.55 -18.63
CA ARG A 206 -2.11 -5.03 -19.29
C ARG A 206 -1.17 -4.29 -18.36
N TYR A 207 -1.70 -3.58 -17.36
CA TYR A 207 -0.92 -2.62 -16.58
C TYR A 207 -0.67 -3.02 -15.13
N VAL A 208 -1.34 -4.04 -14.59
CA VAL A 208 -1.11 -4.50 -13.21
C VAL A 208 -0.04 -5.61 -13.17
N ALA A 209 0.81 -5.59 -12.14
CA ALA A 209 1.99 -6.47 -12.02
C ALA A 209 1.65 -7.97 -12.08
N GLU A 210 0.49 -8.38 -11.58
CA GLU A 210 0.06 -9.78 -11.49
C GLU A 210 0.09 -10.55 -12.81
N PHE A 211 0.03 -9.87 -13.95
CA PHE A 211 -0.06 -10.50 -15.27
C PHE A 211 1.28 -10.55 -16.02
N ALA A 212 2.31 -9.85 -15.54
CA ALA A 212 3.63 -9.74 -16.18
C ALA A 212 3.55 -9.40 -17.68
N GLU A 213 2.62 -8.52 -18.08
CA GLU A 213 2.50 -8.05 -19.46
C GLU A 213 3.52 -6.92 -19.71
N PRO A 214 4.49 -7.07 -20.63
CA PRO A 214 5.42 -6.01 -20.95
C PRO A 214 4.71 -4.82 -21.60
N VAL A 215 5.02 -3.62 -21.11
CA VAL A 215 4.46 -2.35 -21.57
C VAL A 215 5.55 -1.59 -22.32
N ALA A 216 5.28 -1.25 -23.59
CA ALA A 216 6.08 -0.28 -24.33
C ALA A 216 5.73 1.14 -23.90
N LEU A 217 6.74 1.98 -23.69
CA LEU A 217 6.56 3.36 -23.28
C LEU A 217 6.35 4.26 -24.50
N ASN A 218 5.47 5.26 -24.34
CA ASN A 218 5.34 6.35 -25.28
C ASN A 218 6.29 7.48 -24.88
N TRP A 219 6.59 8.40 -25.80
CA TRP A 219 7.54 9.48 -25.55
C TRP A 219 6.97 10.84 -25.97
N VAL A 220 7.28 11.86 -25.17
CA VAL A 220 6.93 13.26 -25.45
C VAL A 220 8.21 14.10 -25.40
N ALA A 221 8.52 14.79 -26.49
CA ALA A 221 9.58 15.79 -26.50
C ALA A 221 9.08 17.06 -25.80
N VAL A 222 9.79 17.52 -24.78
CA VAL A 222 9.46 18.69 -23.97
C VAL A 222 10.55 19.74 -24.11
N ALA A 223 10.17 21.00 -24.34
CA ALA A 223 11.10 22.10 -24.49
C ALA A 223 11.99 22.25 -23.25
N LYS A 224 13.31 22.38 -23.45
CA LYS A 224 14.31 22.40 -22.36
C LYS A 224 14.04 23.50 -21.33
N ASN A 225 13.52 24.65 -21.76
CA ASN A 225 13.16 25.79 -20.88
C ASN A 225 11.80 25.63 -20.16
N ARG A 226 11.15 24.46 -20.28
CA ARG A 226 9.93 24.07 -19.58
C ARG A 226 10.16 22.86 -18.68
N LEU A 227 11.41 22.44 -18.49
CA LEU A 227 11.75 21.31 -17.63
C LEU A 227 12.40 21.79 -16.35
N GLN A 228 11.99 21.16 -15.26
CA GLN A 228 12.73 21.15 -14.01
C GLN A 228 13.32 19.76 -13.81
N CYS A 229 14.58 19.71 -13.38
CA CYS A 229 15.35 18.48 -13.18
C CYS A 229 15.72 18.33 -11.70
N GLY A 230 15.95 17.10 -11.27
CA GLY A 230 16.47 16.78 -9.93
C GLY A 230 17.97 17.01 -9.80
N ASP A 231 18.43 17.17 -8.56
CA ASP A 231 19.84 17.44 -8.24
C ASP A 231 20.77 16.25 -8.55
N GLY A 232 20.22 15.05 -8.79
CA GLY A 232 20.98 13.88 -9.24
C GLY A 232 21.38 13.92 -10.72
N ILE A 233 20.99 14.97 -11.45
CA ILE A 233 21.37 15.21 -12.85
C ILE A 233 22.50 16.25 -12.85
N SER A 234 23.75 15.78 -12.87
CA SER A 234 24.94 16.65 -12.80
C SER A 234 25.52 17.02 -14.16
N ASP A 235 25.43 16.13 -15.14
CA ASP A 235 26.05 16.30 -16.46
C ASP A 235 25.04 16.52 -17.61
N ALA A 236 25.52 17.15 -18.69
CA ALA A 236 24.72 17.37 -19.90
C ALA A 236 24.26 16.05 -20.55
N ILE A 237 25.01 14.96 -20.37
CA ILE A 237 24.66 13.61 -20.85
C ILE A 237 23.56 13.00 -19.97
N ASP A 238 23.69 13.15 -18.65
CA ASP A 238 22.70 12.67 -17.67
C ASP A 238 21.37 13.41 -17.74
N SER A 239 21.33 14.53 -18.45
CA SER A 239 20.12 15.31 -18.68
C SER A 239 19.11 14.59 -19.60
N TYR A 240 19.49 13.50 -20.28
CA TYR A 240 18.62 12.77 -21.20
C TYR A 240 18.11 11.45 -20.58
N PRO A 241 16.79 11.32 -20.27
CA PRO A 241 16.23 10.12 -19.65
C PRO A 241 16.52 8.82 -20.42
N ALA A 242 16.59 8.92 -21.75
CA ALA A 242 16.89 7.80 -22.64
C ALA A 242 18.20 7.07 -22.28
N HIS A 243 19.19 7.76 -21.71
CA HIS A 243 20.46 7.16 -21.33
C HIS A 243 20.31 6.06 -20.27
N TYR A 244 19.41 6.29 -19.31
CA TYR A 244 19.11 5.34 -18.23
C TYR A 244 18.07 4.29 -18.65
N LEU A 245 17.16 4.67 -19.54
CA LEU A 245 15.89 3.96 -19.72
C LEU A 245 15.80 3.12 -20.99
N LEU A 246 16.71 3.30 -21.94
CA LEU A 246 16.71 2.62 -23.23
C LEU A 246 18.02 1.86 -23.47
N PRO A 247 17.98 0.69 -24.13
CA PRO A 247 19.16 0.11 -24.76
C PRO A 247 19.75 1.04 -25.84
N GLN A 248 21.06 0.94 -26.10
CA GLN A 248 21.78 1.85 -27.01
C GLN A 248 21.17 2.00 -28.41
N ALA A 249 20.66 0.90 -28.99
CA ALA A 249 20.01 0.95 -30.31
C ALA A 249 18.71 1.76 -30.30
N GLU A 250 17.93 1.64 -29.23
CA GLU A 250 16.68 2.38 -29.02
C GLU A 250 16.94 3.87 -28.75
N GLN A 251 18.03 4.19 -28.02
CA GLN A 251 18.49 5.58 -27.84
C GLN A 251 18.77 6.26 -29.18
N ALA A 252 19.48 5.58 -30.09
CA ALA A 252 19.81 6.11 -31.40
C ALA A 252 18.57 6.37 -32.27
N ALA A 253 17.58 5.48 -32.24
CA ALA A 253 16.33 5.63 -32.97
C ALA A 253 15.49 6.81 -32.46
N LEU A 254 15.37 6.97 -31.14
CA LEU A 254 14.70 8.13 -30.53
C LEU A 254 15.40 9.44 -30.92
N GLN A 255 16.74 9.47 -30.86
CA GLN A 255 17.52 10.65 -31.24
C GLN A 255 17.36 10.99 -32.72
N GLN A 256 17.29 9.99 -33.60
CA GLN A 256 17.06 10.18 -35.03
C GLN A 256 15.69 10.81 -35.29
N GLU A 257 14.63 10.40 -34.58
CA GLU A 257 13.32 11.04 -34.70
C GLU A 257 13.38 12.50 -34.26
N LEU A 258 13.98 12.79 -33.11
CA LEU A 258 14.15 14.17 -32.62
C LEU A 258 14.91 15.04 -33.64
N ALA A 259 15.97 14.52 -34.25
CA ALA A 259 16.75 15.22 -35.27
C ALA A 259 15.91 15.48 -36.53
N THR A 260 15.18 14.47 -37.01
CA THR A 260 14.32 14.57 -38.21
C THR A 260 13.22 15.61 -38.03
N ARG A 261 12.70 15.75 -36.80
CA ARG A 261 11.67 16.74 -36.45
C ARG A 261 12.24 18.12 -36.09
N GLY A 262 13.56 18.30 -36.09
CA GLY A 262 14.22 19.55 -35.71
C GLY A 262 14.14 19.88 -34.20
N LEU A 263 13.91 18.88 -33.36
CA LEU A 263 13.68 19.02 -31.91
C LEU A 263 14.93 18.69 -31.07
N ALA A 264 15.93 18.02 -31.62
CA ALA A 264 17.10 17.49 -30.90
C ALA A 264 17.83 18.54 -30.02
N GLU A 265 17.94 19.78 -30.49
CA GLU A 265 18.66 20.83 -29.76
C GLU A 265 17.77 21.55 -28.72
N SER A 266 16.47 21.66 -28.97
CA SER A 266 15.54 22.49 -28.19
C SER A 266 14.71 21.71 -27.17
N HIS A 267 14.56 20.40 -27.35
CA HIS A 267 13.70 19.54 -26.54
C HIS A 267 14.46 18.35 -25.93
N ILE A 268 13.88 17.78 -24.88
CA ILE A 268 14.29 16.51 -24.27
C ILE A 268 13.09 15.56 -24.31
N ALA A 269 13.29 14.32 -24.74
CA ALA A 269 12.24 13.30 -24.76
C ALA A 269 12.04 12.70 -23.35
N LEU A 270 10.83 12.81 -22.82
CA LEU A 270 10.41 12.17 -21.59
C LEU A 270 9.57 10.91 -21.89
N PRO A 271 9.80 9.81 -21.17
CA PRO A 271 8.93 8.65 -21.25
C PRO A 271 7.57 8.95 -20.59
N VAL A 272 6.51 8.35 -21.13
CA VAL A 272 5.13 8.49 -20.66
C VAL A 272 4.47 7.12 -20.69
N HIS A 273 3.76 6.78 -19.61
CA HIS A 273 2.96 5.56 -19.56
C HIS A 273 1.87 5.62 -20.64
N PRO A 274 1.63 4.56 -21.44
CA PRO A 274 0.68 4.61 -22.56
C PRO A 274 -0.73 5.04 -22.13
N TRP A 275 -1.23 4.53 -20.99
CA TRP A 275 -2.52 4.99 -20.45
C TRP A 275 -2.54 6.50 -20.15
N GLN A 276 -1.48 7.06 -19.58
CA GLN A 276 -1.39 8.50 -19.30
C GLN A 276 -1.36 9.31 -20.61
N PHE A 277 -0.61 8.81 -21.60
CA PHE A 277 -0.47 9.41 -22.92
C PHE A 277 -1.82 9.50 -23.66
N ASP A 278 -2.62 8.44 -23.61
CA ASP A 278 -3.88 8.36 -24.35
C ASP A 278 -5.02 9.10 -23.62
N HIS A 279 -5.12 8.94 -22.30
CA HIS A 279 -6.32 9.37 -21.55
C HIS A 279 -6.19 10.76 -20.91
N ILE A 280 -4.97 11.24 -20.62
CA ILE A 280 -4.79 12.38 -19.70
C ILE A 280 -4.08 13.56 -20.36
N LEU A 281 -3.02 13.31 -21.14
CA LEU A 281 -2.13 14.38 -21.60
C LEU A 281 -2.83 15.44 -22.44
N GLU A 282 -3.78 15.07 -23.31
CA GLU A 282 -4.49 16.06 -24.13
C GLU A 282 -5.33 17.02 -23.27
N THR A 283 -6.09 16.47 -22.32
CA THR A 283 -6.95 17.26 -21.43
C THR A 283 -6.14 18.17 -20.50
N GLN A 284 -5.01 17.69 -19.99
CA GLN A 284 -4.21 18.42 -18.99
C GLN A 284 -3.16 19.34 -19.61
N LEU A 285 -2.62 19.01 -20.79
CA LEU A 285 -1.47 19.69 -21.40
C LEU A 285 -1.73 20.13 -22.86
N GLY A 286 -2.98 20.13 -23.34
CA GLY A 286 -3.31 20.51 -24.73
C GLY A 286 -2.75 21.86 -25.18
N ASP A 287 -2.69 22.86 -24.30
CA ASP A 287 -2.06 24.15 -24.61
C ASP A 287 -0.55 24.03 -24.83
N ALA A 288 0.14 23.22 -24.03
CA ALA A 288 1.58 22.98 -24.21
C ALA A 288 1.87 22.31 -25.55
N PHE A 289 1.00 21.39 -26.00
CA PHE A 289 1.11 20.80 -27.33
C PHE A 289 0.83 21.81 -28.45
N ARG A 290 -0.22 22.64 -28.34
CA ARG A 290 -0.54 23.68 -29.32
C ARG A 290 0.55 24.74 -29.47
N ASN A 291 1.21 25.09 -28.37
CA ASN A 291 2.27 26.09 -28.34
C ASN A 291 3.63 25.55 -28.80
N GLY A 292 3.76 24.24 -29.04
CA GLY A 292 5.03 23.60 -29.36
C GLY A 292 5.99 23.50 -28.18
N ASP A 293 5.50 23.63 -26.94
CA ASP A 293 6.29 23.32 -25.73
C ASP A 293 6.43 21.80 -25.56
N CYS A 294 5.47 21.02 -26.07
CA CYS A 294 5.44 19.56 -26.03
C CYS A 294 5.10 18.98 -27.41
N HIS A 295 5.73 17.86 -27.79
CA HIS A 295 5.43 17.12 -29.02
C HIS A 295 5.31 15.63 -28.73
N ARG A 296 4.20 15.01 -29.14
CA ARG A 296 4.05 13.55 -29.15
C ARG A 296 5.00 12.95 -30.18
N LEU A 297 5.78 11.96 -29.79
CA LEU A 297 6.68 11.23 -30.69
C LEU A 297 6.01 9.94 -31.18
N ASP A 298 6.42 9.47 -32.36
CA ASP A 298 5.97 8.19 -32.91
C ASP A 298 6.76 7.02 -32.31
N PHE A 299 7.98 7.30 -31.81
CA PHE A 299 8.78 6.32 -31.10
C PHE A 299 8.04 5.77 -29.88
N SER A 300 7.82 4.46 -29.90
CA SER A 300 7.28 3.67 -28.81
C SER A 300 8.15 2.43 -28.64
N ALA A 301 8.95 2.42 -27.58
CA ALA A 301 9.90 1.35 -27.26
C ALA A 301 10.15 1.34 -25.75
N ALA A 302 11.22 0.67 -25.31
CA ALA A 302 11.46 0.33 -23.91
C ALA A 302 10.35 -0.54 -23.32
N ARG A 303 10.59 -1.85 -23.26
CA ARG A 303 9.66 -2.76 -22.59
C ARG A 303 9.95 -2.75 -21.09
N TYR A 304 8.93 -2.41 -20.33
CA TYR A 304 8.95 -2.40 -18.87
C TYR A 304 7.80 -3.23 -18.32
N LEU A 305 7.99 -3.83 -17.16
CA LEU A 305 6.96 -4.57 -16.43
C LEU A 305 6.50 -3.74 -15.22
N PRO A 306 5.18 -3.62 -14.98
CA PRO A 306 4.68 -2.91 -13.80
C PRO A 306 5.09 -3.63 -12.51
N THR A 307 5.36 -2.85 -11.46
CA THR A 307 5.58 -3.36 -10.10
C THR A 307 4.33 -3.19 -9.23
N SER A 308 4.38 -3.57 -7.95
CA SER A 308 3.25 -3.41 -7.02
C SER A 308 2.74 -1.97 -6.89
N SER A 309 3.55 -0.96 -7.25
CA SER A 309 3.12 0.44 -7.24
C SER A 309 2.21 0.81 -8.42
N LEU A 310 2.01 -0.07 -9.39
CA LEU A 310 1.36 0.15 -10.68
C LEU A 310 2.16 1.07 -11.62
N ARG A 311 2.59 2.23 -11.11
CA ARG A 311 3.26 3.30 -11.86
C ARG A 311 4.79 3.30 -11.77
N SER A 312 5.34 2.42 -10.93
CA SER A 312 6.76 2.09 -10.97
C SER A 312 6.92 0.82 -11.80
N MET A 313 7.96 0.77 -12.62
CA MET A 313 8.14 -0.27 -13.61
C MET A 313 9.60 -0.73 -13.63
N THR A 314 9.80 -2.04 -13.79
CA THR A 314 11.11 -2.67 -13.92
C THR A 314 11.44 -2.87 -15.41
N PRO A 315 12.68 -2.64 -15.84
CA PRO A 315 13.06 -2.84 -17.24
C PRO A 315 13.06 -4.34 -17.61
N CYS A 316 12.66 -4.67 -18.85
CA CYS A 316 12.79 -6.02 -19.41
C CYS A 316 14.22 -6.36 -19.88
N PHE A 317 15.22 -5.59 -19.43
CA PHE A 317 16.65 -5.76 -19.75
C PHE A 317 17.46 -5.56 -18.46
N ALA A 318 18.70 -6.04 -18.43
CA ALA A 318 19.54 -5.98 -17.25
C ALA A 318 19.86 -4.53 -16.87
N SER A 319 19.28 -4.06 -15.76
CA SER A 319 19.54 -2.74 -15.17
C SER A 319 19.04 -2.69 -13.73
N ALA A 320 19.68 -1.87 -12.90
CA ALA A 320 19.22 -1.53 -11.56
C ALA A 320 18.37 -0.25 -11.54
N ASP A 321 18.18 0.39 -12.69
CA ASP A 321 17.42 1.63 -12.86
C ASP A 321 15.97 1.31 -13.22
N TYR A 322 15.07 1.58 -12.29
CA TYR A 322 13.63 1.40 -12.44
C TYR A 322 13.00 2.75 -12.78
N LEU A 323 11.84 2.71 -13.42
CA LEU A 323 11.15 3.91 -13.88
C LEU A 323 9.88 4.16 -13.07
N LYS A 324 9.64 5.41 -12.65
CA LYS A 324 8.39 5.84 -12.02
C LYS A 324 7.76 6.96 -12.85
N LEU A 325 6.48 6.79 -13.19
CA LEU A 325 5.73 7.69 -14.06
C LEU A 325 4.43 8.18 -13.41
N PRO A 326 3.86 9.29 -13.89
CA PRO A 326 2.44 9.58 -13.72
C PRO A 326 1.58 8.52 -14.39
N MET A 327 0.55 8.08 -13.69
CA MET A 327 -0.55 7.28 -14.25
C MET A 327 -1.80 7.67 -13.46
N ALA A 328 -2.54 8.69 -13.92
CA ALA A 328 -3.57 9.39 -13.14
C ALA A 328 -4.85 8.60 -12.84
N VAL A 329 -4.78 7.26 -12.81
CA VAL A 329 -5.81 6.40 -12.25
C VAL A 329 -6.02 6.68 -10.77
N TYR A 330 -7.24 6.45 -10.29
CA TYR A 330 -7.58 6.62 -8.88
C TYR A 330 -7.41 5.29 -8.14
N SER A 331 -6.58 5.30 -7.11
CA SER A 331 -6.34 4.14 -6.23
C SER A 331 -6.38 4.60 -4.78
N LEU A 332 -7.09 3.84 -3.92
CA LEU A 332 -7.28 4.21 -2.52
C LEU A 332 -7.81 5.65 -2.35
N GLY A 333 -8.76 6.07 -3.19
CA GLY A 333 -9.35 7.42 -3.15
C GLY A 333 -8.42 8.57 -3.56
N ALA A 334 -7.28 8.29 -4.20
CA ALA A 334 -6.33 9.30 -4.66
C ALA A 334 -5.78 9.03 -6.07
N SER A 335 -5.68 10.06 -6.89
CA SER A 335 -5.07 9.97 -8.23
C SER A 335 -3.55 9.78 -8.13
N ARG A 336 -2.97 8.97 -9.03
CA ARG A 336 -1.58 8.53 -9.00
C ARG A 336 -0.67 9.33 -9.96
N TYR A 337 -0.55 10.64 -9.74
CA TYR A 337 0.39 11.53 -10.46
C TYR A 337 1.73 11.72 -9.73
N LEU A 338 2.74 12.26 -10.42
CA LEU A 338 4.11 12.44 -9.91
C LEU A 338 4.53 13.92 -9.99
N PRO A 339 4.15 14.74 -8.99
CA PRO A 339 4.42 16.17 -9.00
C PRO A 339 5.86 16.46 -8.59
N ALA A 340 6.48 17.51 -9.15
CA ALA A 340 7.84 17.93 -8.81
C ALA A 340 8.07 18.11 -7.30
N VAL A 341 7.08 18.64 -6.58
CA VAL A 341 7.16 18.83 -5.12
C VAL A 341 7.44 17.53 -4.34
N LYS A 342 6.87 16.39 -4.80
CA LYS A 342 7.12 15.09 -4.17
C LYS A 342 8.54 14.60 -4.44
N MET A 343 9.05 14.85 -5.65
CA MET A 343 10.41 14.45 -6.02
C MET A 343 11.46 15.32 -5.32
N ILE A 344 11.21 16.62 -5.18
CA ILE A 344 12.04 17.54 -4.38
C ILE A 344 12.07 17.10 -2.91
N ASN A 345 10.91 16.87 -2.29
CA ASN A 345 10.85 16.43 -0.90
C ASN A 345 11.50 15.06 -0.73
N GLY A 346 11.33 14.15 -1.70
CA GLY A 346 12.01 12.85 -1.71
C GLY A 346 13.54 12.97 -1.71
N GLY A 347 14.10 13.88 -2.50
CA GLY A 347 15.55 14.16 -2.47
C GLY A 347 16.03 14.70 -1.12
N LEU A 348 15.26 15.61 -0.51
CA LEU A 348 15.56 16.13 0.83
C LEU A 348 15.52 15.01 1.90
N SER A 349 14.52 14.13 1.82
CA SER A 349 14.38 12.97 2.70
C SER A 349 15.51 11.96 2.49
N GLU A 350 15.89 11.69 1.25
CA GLU A 350 17.00 10.79 0.92
C GLU A 350 18.32 11.32 1.50
N ALA A 351 18.60 12.63 1.37
CA ALA A 351 19.77 13.25 1.97
C ALA A 351 19.81 13.08 3.50
N LEU A 352 18.66 13.22 4.16
CA LEU A 352 18.54 13.01 5.61
C LEU A 352 18.74 11.54 6.01
N LEU A 353 18.19 10.59 5.23
CA LEU A 353 18.39 9.15 5.44
C LEU A 353 19.86 8.74 5.24
N ARG A 354 20.57 9.34 4.28
CA ARG A 354 22.01 9.14 4.10
C ARG A 354 22.81 9.65 5.30
N GLN A 355 22.48 10.83 5.83
CA GLN A 355 23.08 11.32 7.08
C GLN A 355 22.80 10.37 8.27
N ALA A 356 21.60 9.80 8.34
CA ALA A 356 21.26 8.84 9.39
C ALA A 356 22.14 7.59 9.35
N ARG A 357 22.48 7.10 8.15
CA ARG A 357 23.44 5.99 7.98
C ARG A 357 24.82 6.34 8.51
N ASP A 358 25.30 7.56 8.32
CA ASP A 358 26.60 8.01 8.83
C ASP A 358 26.63 8.17 10.37
N LYS A 359 25.46 8.26 11.01
CA LYS A 359 25.29 8.50 12.45
C LYS A 359 25.10 7.21 13.27
N ASP A 360 24.84 6.07 12.64
CA ASP A 360 24.62 4.80 13.32
C ASP A 360 25.21 3.64 12.50
N ALA A 361 26.16 2.91 13.09
CA ALA A 361 26.88 1.83 12.41
C ALA A 361 25.97 0.69 11.90
N VAL A 362 24.87 0.40 12.60
CA VAL A 362 23.91 -0.62 12.15
C VAL A 362 23.09 -0.09 10.97
N LEU A 363 22.70 1.19 10.98
CA LEU A 363 22.07 1.80 9.80
C LEU A 363 23.03 1.85 8.62
N GLN A 364 24.32 2.15 8.84
CA GLN A 364 25.31 2.14 7.77
C GLN A 364 25.39 0.79 7.05
N GLU A 365 25.35 -0.30 7.82
CA GLU A 365 25.45 -1.68 7.32
C GLU A 365 24.12 -2.22 6.76
N ARG A 366 22.99 -1.94 7.42
CA ARG A 366 21.73 -2.65 7.20
C ARG A 366 20.60 -1.82 6.58
N LEU A 367 20.72 -0.48 6.55
CA LEU A 367 19.76 0.39 5.86
C LEU A 367 20.26 0.67 4.44
N TYR A 368 19.51 0.20 3.45
CA TYR A 368 19.75 0.44 2.04
C TYR A 368 18.73 1.47 1.52
N LEU A 369 19.14 2.28 0.55
CA LEU A 369 18.30 3.34 -0.01
C LEU A 369 18.37 3.26 -1.54
N CYS A 370 17.23 3.38 -2.20
CA CYS A 370 17.22 3.75 -3.60
C CYS A 370 17.73 5.19 -3.77
N ASP A 371 18.38 5.47 -4.89
CA ASP A 371 18.62 6.83 -5.40
C ASP A 371 17.40 7.25 -6.24
N GLU A 372 16.71 8.31 -5.80
CA GLU A 372 15.57 8.91 -6.48
C GLU A 372 15.88 10.36 -6.95
N GLY A 373 17.16 10.74 -7.01
CA GLY A 373 17.61 12.09 -7.38
C GLY A 373 17.52 12.41 -8.87
N LYS A 374 17.33 11.39 -9.72
CA LYS A 374 17.28 11.50 -11.19
C LYS A 374 15.84 11.62 -11.68
N TRP A 375 15.36 12.85 -11.91
CA TRP A 375 14.00 13.07 -12.40
C TRP A 375 13.86 14.31 -13.27
N TRP A 376 12.81 14.32 -14.08
CA TRP A 376 12.44 15.41 -14.97
C TRP A 376 10.94 15.68 -14.84
N ALA A 377 10.55 16.95 -14.75
CA ALA A 377 9.16 17.36 -14.70
C ALA A 377 8.89 18.52 -15.64
N PHE A 378 7.78 18.46 -16.37
CA PHE A 378 7.24 19.64 -17.03
C PHE A 378 6.87 20.68 -15.98
N MET A 379 7.51 21.84 -16.05
CA MET A 379 7.36 22.96 -15.12
C MET A 379 7.59 24.27 -15.89
N PRO A 380 6.56 24.83 -16.54
CA PRO A 380 6.70 26.09 -17.26
C PRO A 380 6.96 27.24 -16.26
N PRO A 381 7.68 28.31 -16.65
CA PRO A 381 8.15 29.34 -15.71
C PRO A 381 7.09 30.02 -14.82
N GLN A 382 5.84 30.06 -15.29
CA GLN A 382 4.69 30.63 -14.59
C GLN A 382 3.97 29.64 -13.67
N ALA A 383 4.29 28.34 -13.74
CA ALA A 383 3.64 27.33 -12.92
C ALA A 383 4.18 27.32 -11.50
N THR A 384 3.30 26.93 -10.57
CA THR A 384 3.67 26.61 -9.20
C THR A 384 3.85 25.10 -9.02
N LEU A 385 4.61 24.71 -7.99
CA LEU A 385 4.76 23.31 -7.57
C LEU A 385 3.42 22.61 -7.23
N PHE A 386 2.33 23.38 -7.09
CA PHE A 386 1.02 22.91 -6.70
C PHE A 386 -0.06 23.03 -7.79
N ASP A 387 0.31 23.43 -9.00
CA ASP A 387 -0.59 23.46 -10.14
C ASP A 387 -0.89 22.03 -10.61
N GLU A 388 -2.03 21.84 -11.29
CA GLU A 388 -2.51 20.50 -11.67
C GLU A 388 -1.81 19.98 -12.94
N ALA A 389 -1.82 20.74 -14.04
CA ALA A 389 -1.28 20.32 -15.33
C ALA A 389 0.18 19.82 -15.28
N PRO A 390 1.13 20.50 -14.58
CA PRO A 390 2.52 20.04 -14.47
C PRO A 390 2.72 18.62 -13.91
N ARG A 391 1.77 18.13 -13.11
CA ARG A 391 1.91 16.85 -12.38
C ARG A 391 1.73 15.62 -13.27
N HIS A 392 1.23 15.84 -14.48
CA HIS A 392 0.82 14.79 -15.43
C HIS A 392 1.90 14.42 -16.45
N LEU A 393 3.02 15.16 -16.49
CA LEU A 393 4.16 14.89 -17.37
C LEU A 393 5.48 15.02 -16.62
N SER A 394 5.97 13.89 -16.11
CA SER A 394 7.25 13.77 -15.41
C SER A 394 7.76 12.33 -15.50
N ALA A 395 9.03 12.14 -15.18
CA ALA A 395 9.65 10.82 -15.09
C ALA A 395 10.72 10.84 -13.98
N MET A 396 10.83 9.75 -13.23
CA MET A 396 11.86 9.55 -12.22
C MET A 396 12.52 8.19 -12.43
N VAL A 397 13.85 8.19 -12.46
CA VAL A 397 14.67 6.99 -12.37
C VAL A 397 14.89 6.70 -10.88
N ARG A 398 14.51 5.49 -10.46
CA ARG A 398 14.81 4.91 -9.16
C ARG A 398 15.95 3.91 -9.33
N SER A 399 17.15 4.29 -8.91
CA SER A 399 18.32 3.42 -9.00
C SER A 399 18.42 2.60 -7.71
N TYR A 400 18.38 1.27 -7.81
CA TYR A 400 18.67 0.41 -6.67
C TYR A 400 20.19 0.20 -6.55
N PRO A 401 20.73 -0.05 -5.34
CA PRO A 401 22.15 -0.38 -5.19
C PRO A 401 22.50 -1.64 -6.01
N SER A 402 23.39 -1.52 -7.00
CA SER A 402 23.68 -2.61 -7.96
C SER A 402 24.19 -3.87 -7.27
N ALA A 403 24.93 -3.73 -6.16
CA ALA A 403 25.41 -4.84 -5.34
C ALA A 403 24.29 -5.80 -4.88
N LEU A 404 23.05 -5.33 -4.75
CA LEU A 404 21.89 -6.17 -4.37
C LEU A 404 21.38 -7.04 -5.53
N PHE A 405 21.77 -6.73 -6.77
CA PHE A 405 21.44 -7.50 -7.97
C PHE A 405 22.64 -8.31 -8.48
N ASP A 406 23.86 -7.78 -8.31
CA ASP A 406 25.09 -8.38 -8.83
C ASP A 406 25.56 -9.56 -7.96
N ASP A 407 25.36 -9.50 -6.64
CA ASP A 407 25.74 -10.56 -5.71
C ASP A 407 24.59 -11.59 -5.56
N PRO A 408 24.80 -12.86 -5.98
CA PRO A 408 23.77 -13.89 -5.98
C PRO A 408 23.36 -14.38 -4.59
N ASP A 409 23.99 -13.91 -3.51
CA ASP A 409 23.52 -14.20 -2.15
C ASP A 409 22.37 -13.29 -1.71
N TYR A 410 22.18 -12.15 -2.39
CA TYR A 410 21.11 -11.21 -2.06
C TYR A 410 19.79 -11.54 -2.74
N ARG A 411 18.68 -11.30 -2.04
CA ARG A 411 17.33 -11.31 -2.58
C ARG A 411 16.55 -10.12 -2.00
N LEU A 412 15.81 -9.42 -2.85
CA LEU A 412 14.96 -8.30 -2.45
C LEU A 412 13.50 -8.74 -2.39
N LEU A 413 12.85 -8.51 -1.25
CA LEU A 413 11.46 -8.89 -1.03
C LEU A 413 10.67 -7.69 -0.50
N PRO A 414 9.76 -7.09 -1.28
CA PRO A 414 8.77 -6.18 -0.72
C PRO A 414 8.05 -6.93 0.41
N MET A 415 8.03 -6.38 1.61
CA MET A 415 7.42 -7.06 2.75
C MET A 415 5.93 -7.34 2.55
N ALA A 416 5.27 -6.57 1.67
CA ALA A 416 3.89 -6.83 1.22
C ALA A 416 3.72 -8.21 0.57
N ALA A 417 4.73 -8.74 -0.12
CA ALA A 417 4.68 -10.10 -0.69
C ALA A 417 4.57 -11.16 0.42
N LEU A 418 5.29 -10.97 1.54
CA LEU A 418 5.23 -11.85 2.71
C LEU A 418 3.87 -11.76 3.44
N GLY A 419 3.14 -10.67 3.26
CA GLY A 419 1.80 -10.47 3.80
C GLY A 419 0.67 -10.82 2.83
N THR A 420 0.97 -11.51 1.72
CA THR A 420 0.00 -11.81 0.67
C THR A 420 -0.15 -13.33 0.48
N PRO A 421 -1.30 -13.92 0.80
CA PRO A 421 -1.55 -15.33 0.48
C PRO A 421 -1.72 -15.53 -1.04
N LEU A 422 -1.23 -16.66 -1.56
CA LEU A 422 -1.51 -17.06 -2.94
C LEU A 422 -2.90 -17.71 -3.03
N PRO A 423 -3.77 -17.25 -3.95
CA PRO A 423 -5.06 -17.88 -4.17
C PRO A 423 -4.93 -19.40 -4.44
N GLY A 424 -5.60 -20.23 -3.65
CA GLY A 424 -5.64 -21.68 -3.85
C GLY A 424 -4.32 -22.42 -3.55
N ASN A 425 -3.30 -21.75 -3.03
CA ASN A 425 -1.98 -22.33 -2.76
C ASN A 425 -1.45 -21.86 -1.40
N ARG A 426 -0.97 -22.80 -0.56
CA ARG A 426 -0.34 -22.51 0.74
C ARG A 426 1.17 -22.22 0.63
N ARG A 427 1.65 -21.90 -0.56
CA ARG A 427 3.04 -21.54 -0.80
C ARG A 427 3.35 -20.19 -0.16
N HIS A 428 4.48 -20.10 0.56
CA HIS A 428 4.99 -18.84 1.11
C HIS A 428 6.52 -18.82 1.05
N PHE A 429 7.16 -17.65 0.88
CA PHE A 429 8.62 -17.56 0.73
C PHE A 429 9.42 -18.19 1.90
N PHE A 430 8.81 -18.30 3.09
CA PHE A 430 9.43 -19.01 4.21
C PHE A 430 9.73 -20.48 3.89
N ASP A 431 9.03 -21.11 2.95
CA ASP A 431 9.36 -22.46 2.48
C ASP A 431 10.77 -22.49 1.86
N ASP A 432 11.11 -21.50 1.02
CA ASP A 432 12.46 -21.39 0.43
C ASP A 432 13.49 -21.05 1.50
N TRP A 433 13.14 -20.16 2.43
CA TRP A 433 14.05 -19.72 3.48
C TRP A 433 14.39 -20.87 4.44
N LEU A 434 13.41 -21.67 4.84
CA LEU A 434 13.59 -22.89 5.63
C LEU A 434 14.46 -23.89 4.87
N ALA A 435 14.13 -24.17 3.60
CA ALA A 435 14.87 -25.11 2.76
C ALA A 435 16.33 -24.68 2.58
N TYR A 436 16.57 -23.39 2.32
CA TYR A 436 17.92 -22.83 2.18
C TYR A 436 18.76 -23.03 3.44
N ARG A 437 18.15 -22.89 4.62
CA ARG A 437 18.84 -23.08 5.91
C ARG A 437 18.87 -24.54 6.39
N GLY A 438 18.26 -25.47 5.66
CA GLY A 438 18.11 -26.86 6.10
C GLY A 438 17.27 -27.01 7.37
N LEU A 439 16.34 -26.08 7.63
CA LEU A 439 15.42 -26.14 8.76
C LEU A 439 14.19 -26.98 8.41
N PRO A 440 13.64 -27.75 9.37
CA PRO A 440 12.40 -28.50 9.15
C PRO A 440 11.20 -27.55 8.99
N THR A 441 10.24 -27.93 8.14
CA THR A 441 8.99 -27.18 7.96
C THR A 441 8.04 -27.45 9.14
N ASN A 442 8.25 -26.73 10.24
CA ASN A 442 7.42 -26.77 11.44
C ASN A 442 7.26 -25.38 12.08
N ALA A 443 6.34 -25.28 13.05
CA ALA A 443 6.02 -24.02 13.71
C ALA A 443 7.25 -23.34 14.33
N ASP A 444 8.10 -24.07 15.06
CA ASP A 444 9.28 -23.50 15.73
C ASP A 444 10.28 -22.86 14.75
N SER A 445 10.49 -23.51 13.60
CA SER A 445 11.39 -22.98 12.57
C SER A 445 10.81 -21.74 11.90
N VAL A 446 9.50 -21.73 11.62
CA VAL A 446 8.80 -20.54 11.11
C VAL A 446 8.86 -19.38 12.11
N LEU A 447 8.63 -19.65 13.40
CA LEU A 447 8.73 -18.65 14.47
C LEU A 447 10.15 -18.09 14.59
N THR A 448 11.18 -18.93 14.39
CA THR A 448 12.59 -18.50 14.38
C THR A 448 12.86 -17.52 13.23
N LEU A 449 12.43 -17.84 12.01
CA LEU A 449 12.60 -16.93 10.86
C LEU A 449 11.77 -15.65 11.01
N PHE A 450 10.57 -15.76 11.58
CA PHE A 450 9.72 -14.61 11.86
C PHE A 450 10.33 -13.68 12.93
N ALA A 451 10.95 -14.24 13.97
CA ALA A 451 11.71 -13.48 14.96
C ALA A 451 12.89 -12.75 14.30
N GLU A 452 13.62 -13.40 13.40
CA GLU A 452 14.73 -12.80 12.67
C GLU A 452 14.26 -11.63 11.76
N LEU A 453 13.13 -11.79 11.09
CA LEU A 453 12.49 -10.73 10.31
C LEU A 453 12.09 -9.55 11.20
N CYS A 454 11.40 -9.82 12.33
CA CYS A 454 11.03 -8.79 13.31
C CYS A 454 12.25 -8.05 13.83
N HIS A 455 13.29 -8.80 14.23
CA HIS A 455 14.53 -8.26 14.75
C HIS A 455 15.15 -7.26 13.78
N CYS A 456 15.35 -7.67 12.52
CA CYS A 456 15.93 -6.82 11.49
C CYS A 456 15.07 -5.57 11.25
N PHE A 457 13.75 -5.74 11.08
CA PHE A 457 12.84 -4.64 10.77
C PHE A 457 12.77 -3.60 11.90
N PHE A 458 12.56 -4.04 13.15
CA PHE A 458 12.38 -3.11 14.26
C PHE A 458 13.69 -2.48 14.73
N ASP A 459 14.82 -3.18 14.69
CA ASP A 459 16.11 -2.61 15.09
C ASP A 459 16.49 -1.41 14.21
N ILE A 460 16.34 -1.54 12.89
CA ILE A 460 16.58 -0.44 11.92
C ILE A 460 15.59 0.72 12.17
N ASN A 461 14.30 0.42 12.35
CA ASN A 461 13.29 1.46 12.52
C ASN A 461 13.42 2.23 13.84
N PHE A 462 13.73 1.56 14.96
CA PHE A 462 13.96 2.25 16.22
C PHE A 462 15.25 3.07 16.23
N ARG A 463 16.29 2.65 15.48
CA ARG A 463 17.49 3.48 15.29
C ARG A 463 17.19 4.75 14.49
N MET A 464 16.40 4.66 13.41
CA MET A 464 15.92 5.86 12.71
C MET A 464 15.04 6.74 13.63
N PHE A 465 14.15 6.13 14.41
CA PHE A 465 13.29 6.85 15.35
C PHE A 465 14.11 7.60 16.41
N ARG A 466 15.19 7.00 16.94
CA ARG A 466 16.14 7.63 17.86
C ARG A 466 16.79 8.88 17.26
N LEU A 467 17.01 8.87 15.96
CA LEU A 467 17.54 10.01 15.23
C LEU A 467 16.48 11.08 14.93
N GLY A 468 15.19 10.82 15.20
CA GLY A 468 14.10 11.78 15.02
C GLY A 468 13.35 11.62 13.71
N MET A 469 13.41 10.44 13.08
CA MET A 469 12.75 10.20 11.79
C MET A 469 12.12 8.81 11.67
N LEU A 470 11.12 8.67 10.80
CA LEU A 470 10.53 7.40 10.42
C LEU A 470 10.10 7.42 8.95
N GLY A 471 10.53 6.42 8.18
CA GLY A 471 10.10 6.24 6.80
C GLY A 471 8.63 5.82 6.68
N GLU A 472 8.10 5.83 5.46
CA GLU A 472 6.80 5.23 5.16
C GLU A 472 6.93 3.70 5.04
N ILE A 473 7.01 3.02 6.18
CA ILE A 473 7.39 1.60 6.29
C ILE A 473 6.24 0.60 6.14
N HIS A 474 5.27 0.92 5.27
CA HIS A 474 4.30 -0.09 4.85
C HIS A 474 4.95 -1.12 3.92
N GLY A 475 4.34 -2.29 3.77
CA GLY A 475 4.99 -3.44 3.13
C GLY A 475 5.45 -3.24 1.68
N GLN A 476 4.90 -2.28 0.93
CA GLN A 476 5.40 -1.95 -0.40
C GLN A 476 6.72 -1.16 -0.41
N ASN A 477 6.95 -0.24 0.53
CA ASN A 477 8.12 0.65 0.53
C ASN A 477 9.25 0.09 1.40
N ALA A 478 8.89 -0.74 2.37
CA ALA A 478 9.81 -1.55 3.16
C ALA A 478 10.14 -2.84 2.39
N VAL A 479 11.36 -2.95 1.88
CA VAL A 479 11.85 -4.11 1.14
C VAL A 479 12.89 -4.84 1.99
N LEU A 480 12.60 -6.08 2.39
CA LEU A 480 13.57 -6.93 3.08
C LEU A 480 14.76 -7.20 2.15
N VAL A 481 15.95 -6.90 2.65
CA VAL A 481 17.21 -7.35 2.05
C VAL A 481 17.55 -8.67 2.72
N TRP A 482 17.27 -9.77 2.02
CA TRP A 482 17.64 -11.11 2.45
C TRP A 482 19.02 -11.44 1.88
N LYS A 483 19.93 -11.99 2.70
CA LYS A 483 21.28 -12.36 2.27
C LYS A 483 21.65 -13.73 2.81
N ALA A 484 21.97 -14.67 1.92
CA ALA A 484 22.50 -15.99 2.26
C ALA A 484 21.75 -16.68 3.43
N GLY A 485 20.42 -16.69 3.39
CA GLY A 485 19.62 -17.33 4.45
C GLY A 485 19.33 -16.45 5.66
N GLN A 486 19.56 -15.15 5.61
CA GLN A 486 19.32 -14.24 6.75
C GLN A 486 18.52 -13.00 6.36
N ALA A 487 17.69 -12.50 7.30
CA ALA A 487 17.12 -11.17 7.24
C ALA A 487 18.23 -10.15 7.57
N HIS A 488 18.91 -9.70 6.51
CA HIS A 488 20.15 -8.94 6.61
C HIS A 488 19.93 -7.44 6.80
N GLY A 489 18.97 -6.86 6.08
CA GLY A 489 18.72 -5.43 6.12
C GLY A 489 17.36 -5.01 5.60
N LEU A 490 17.15 -3.70 5.55
CA LEU A 490 15.94 -3.07 5.05
C LEU A 490 16.32 -2.06 3.97
N LEU A 491 15.76 -2.22 2.78
CA LEU A 491 15.81 -1.23 1.73
C LEU A 491 14.55 -0.36 1.78
N LEU A 492 14.75 0.96 1.79
CA LEU A 492 13.68 1.95 1.64
C LEU A 492 13.68 2.54 0.23
N ARG A 493 12.47 2.76 -0.28
CA ARG A 493 12.16 3.46 -1.53
C ARG A 493 10.93 4.35 -1.32
N ASP A 494 10.62 5.22 -2.28
CA ASP A 494 9.55 6.22 -2.18
C ASP A 494 9.79 7.18 -1.01
N HIS A 495 10.86 7.99 -1.13
CA HIS A 495 11.34 8.83 -0.02
C HIS A 495 10.48 10.07 0.24
N ASP A 496 9.43 10.31 -0.56
CA ASP A 496 8.62 11.55 -0.53
C ASP A 496 7.80 11.78 0.76
N SER A 497 7.84 10.80 1.67
CA SER A 497 7.00 10.76 2.88
C SER A 497 7.79 10.39 4.16
N LEU A 498 9.05 10.82 4.27
CA LEU A 498 9.83 10.70 5.51
C LEU A 498 9.32 11.66 6.58
N ARG A 499 8.92 11.09 7.72
CA ARG A 499 8.30 11.80 8.84
C ARG A 499 9.33 12.12 9.89
N ILE A 500 9.32 13.35 10.40
CA ILE A 500 10.40 13.88 11.21
C ILE A 500 9.90 14.63 12.45
N HIS A 501 10.76 14.63 13.47
CA HIS A 501 10.68 15.48 14.65
C HIS A 501 11.97 16.30 14.73
N VAL A 502 11.89 17.56 14.27
CA VAL A 502 13.05 18.45 14.05
C VAL A 502 13.93 18.61 15.29
N PRO A 503 13.40 18.83 16.51
CA PRO A 503 14.25 18.96 17.69
C PRO A 503 15.16 17.74 17.94
N THR A 504 14.69 16.52 17.64
CA THR A 504 15.52 15.31 17.76
C THR A 504 16.53 15.20 16.63
N LEU A 505 16.19 15.64 15.40
CA LEU A 505 17.17 15.72 14.32
C LEU A 505 18.35 16.62 14.72
N GLU A 506 18.05 17.82 15.21
CA GLU A 506 19.04 18.84 15.61
C GLU A 506 19.91 18.39 16.78
N GLN A 507 19.33 17.71 17.77
CA GLN A 507 20.08 17.10 18.88
C GLN A 507 21.10 16.06 18.40
N ASN A 508 20.83 15.39 17.28
CA ASN A 508 21.75 14.43 16.65
C ASN A 508 22.66 15.09 15.58
N GLY A 509 22.64 16.42 15.49
CA GLY A 509 23.47 17.20 14.58
C GLY A 509 23.07 17.09 13.10
N MET A 510 21.77 16.91 12.84
CA MET A 510 21.17 16.99 11.50
C MET A 510 20.30 18.26 11.41
N GLN A 511 20.03 18.73 10.20
CA GLN A 511 19.26 19.95 9.97
C GLN A 511 17.83 19.64 9.53
N ASP A 512 16.91 20.60 9.73
CA ASP A 512 15.59 20.58 9.13
C ASP A 512 15.73 20.50 7.59
N PRO A 513 15.13 19.50 6.91
CA PRO A 513 15.15 19.41 5.44
C PRO A 513 14.37 20.54 4.75
N VAL A 514 13.52 21.29 5.46
CA VAL A 514 12.70 22.39 4.94
C VAL A 514 11.80 21.92 3.76
N TYR A 515 10.94 20.94 4.03
CA TYR A 515 10.06 20.39 2.98
C TYR A 515 9.15 21.46 2.35
N ARG A 516 8.91 21.28 1.05
CA ARG A 516 7.98 22.12 0.28
C ARG A 516 6.55 21.66 0.55
N ILE A 517 5.79 22.46 1.28
CA ILE A 517 4.43 22.14 1.73
C ILE A 517 3.46 23.23 1.28
N LYS A 518 2.26 22.83 0.86
CA LYS A 518 1.20 23.76 0.49
C LYS A 518 0.61 24.39 1.75
N GLN A 519 0.65 25.71 1.85
CA GLN A 519 0.07 26.44 2.98
C GLN A 519 -1.41 26.10 3.18
N GLY A 520 -1.84 26.01 4.45
CA GLY A 520 -3.23 25.68 4.82
C GLY A 520 -3.67 24.23 4.57
N HIS A 521 -2.76 23.31 4.22
CA HIS A 521 -3.06 21.89 4.05
C HIS A 521 -2.48 21.09 5.22
N ALA A 522 -3.15 19.98 5.59
CA ALA A 522 -2.67 19.09 6.65
C ALA A 522 -1.26 18.57 6.33
N ASN A 523 -0.34 18.79 7.25
CA ASN A 523 1.04 18.35 7.16
C ASN A 523 1.20 17.03 7.94
N THR A 524 1.72 16.00 7.28
CA THR A 524 1.99 14.69 7.89
C THR A 524 3.48 14.36 7.95
N LEU A 525 4.35 15.29 7.52
CA LEU A 525 5.80 15.12 7.51
C LEU A 525 6.43 15.64 8.80
N TYR A 526 5.99 16.79 9.31
CA TYR A 526 6.49 17.38 10.56
C TYR A 526 5.62 17.00 11.75
N HIS A 527 6.28 16.71 12.87
CA HIS A 527 5.64 16.35 14.12
C HIS A 527 6.21 17.20 15.25
N GLU A 528 5.34 17.70 16.12
CA GLU A 528 5.71 18.56 17.25
C GLU A 528 6.29 17.76 18.41
N ARG A 529 5.85 16.51 18.59
CA ARG A 529 6.33 15.60 19.63
C ARG A 529 6.93 14.35 19.01
N LEU A 530 7.97 13.82 19.66
CA LEU A 530 8.59 12.57 19.24
C LEU A 530 7.60 11.39 19.27
N ASP A 531 6.70 11.32 20.26
CA ASP A 531 5.71 10.24 20.35
C ASP A 531 4.63 10.30 19.25
N ASP A 532 4.43 11.44 18.59
CA ASP A 532 3.54 11.52 17.42
C ASP A 532 4.10 10.73 16.22
N LEU A 533 5.43 10.55 16.12
CA LEU A 533 6.03 9.67 15.12
C LEU A 533 5.63 8.20 15.32
N LEU A 534 5.37 7.81 16.58
CA LEU A 534 5.06 6.42 16.93
C LEU A 534 3.74 5.95 16.29
N PHE A 535 2.82 6.88 16.04
CA PHE A 535 1.58 6.64 15.30
C PHE A 535 1.85 5.88 13.98
N TRP A 536 2.90 6.25 13.26
CA TRP A 536 3.20 5.69 11.94
C TRP A 536 3.86 4.31 12.03
N LEU A 537 4.65 4.07 13.08
CA LEU A 537 5.17 2.73 13.35
C LEU A 537 4.03 1.77 13.76
N GLN A 538 3.16 2.21 14.67
CA GLN A 538 1.99 1.44 15.11
C GLN A 538 1.05 1.12 13.94
N THR A 539 0.71 2.12 13.13
CA THR A 539 -0.26 1.96 12.05
C THR A 539 0.32 1.28 10.81
N LEU A 540 1.40 1.82 10.24
CA LEU A 540 1.93 1.31 8.96
C LEU A 540 2.86 0.11 9.16
N GLY A 541 3.76 0.19 10.14
CA GLY A 541 4.73 -0.87 10.42
C GLY A 541 4.10 -2.09 11.07
N ILE A 542 3.27 -1.91 12.10
CA ILE A 542 2.74 -3.02 12.90
C ILE A 542 1.35 -3.46 12.41
N GLN A 543 0.35 -2.58 12.47
CA GLN A 543 -1.05 -2.92 12.19
C GLN A 543 -1.33 -3.22 10.70
N VAL A 544 -0.49 -2.78 9.77
CA VAL A 544 -0.64 -3.04 8.34
C VAL A 544 0.41 -4.03 7.84
N ASN A 545 1.70 -3.67 7.92
CA ASN A 545 2.77 -4.49 7.34
C ASN A 545 2.96 -5.82 8.10
N MET A 546 3.38 -5.77 9.36
CA MET A 546 3.67 -6.99 10.12
C MET A 546 2.42 -7.83 10.43
N ARG A 547 1.27 -7.19 10.70
CA ARG A 547 -0.02 -7.89 10.86
C ARG A 547 -0.34 -8.77 9.65
N ALA A 548 -0.21 -8.25 8.43
CA ALA A 548 -0.51 -9.03 7.23
C ALA A 548 0.42 -10.25 7.07
N ILE A 549 1.70 -10.11 7.44
CA ILE A 549 2.65 -11.21 7.48
C ILE A 549 2.24 -12.24 8.54
N ILE A 550 1.86 -11.80 9.75
CA ILE A 550 1.38 -12.68 10.82
C ILE A 550 0.15 -13.47 10.37
N GLU A 551 -0.85 -12.81 9.78
CA GLU A 551 -2.07 -13.49 9.33
C GLU A 551 -1.77 -14.49 8.20
N THR A 552 -0.86 -14.15 7.29
CA THR A 552 -0.45 -15.04 6.19
C THR A 552 0.33 -16.25 6.72
N LEU A 553 1.26 -16.06 7.67
CA LEU A 553 2.00 -17.15 8.31
C LEU A 553 1.08 -18.05 9.14
N SER A 554 0.15 -17.46 9.90
CA SER A 554 -0.84 -18.18 10.69
C SER A 554 -1.70 -19.09 9.81
N LEU A 555 -2.21 -18.55 8.70
CA LEU A 555 -2.99 -19.31 7.72
C LEU A 555 -2.15 -20.39 7.03
N THR A 556 -0.91 -20.05 6.63
CA THR A 556 -0.07 -20.92 5.81
C THR A 556 0.52 -22.09 6.58
N TYR A 557 0.94 -21.86 7.83
CA TYR A 557 1.64 -22.84 8.65
C TYR A 557 0.80 -23.34 9.84
N GLU A 558 -0.48 -22.95 9.94
CA GLU A 558 -1.38 -23.36 11.04
C GLU A 558 -0.85 -22.99 12.43
N ILE A 559 -0.18 -21.83 12.51
CA ILE A 559 0.36 -21.28 13.76
C ILE A 559 -0.67 -20.33 14.36
N ASP A 560 -0.92 -20.40 15.67
CA ASP A 560 -1.76 -19.43 16.34
C ASP A 560 -1.17 -18.02 16.20
N ALA A 561 -1.97 -17.09 15.69
CA ALA A 561 -1.60 -15.69 15.54
C ALA A 561 -1.15 -15.08 16.88
N VAL A 562 -1.73 -15.48 18.02
CA VAL A 562 -1.32 -15.01 19.36
C VAL A 562 0.17 -15.28 19.61
N THR A 563 0.68 -16.43 19.17
CA THR A 563 2.09 -16.80 19.33
C THR A 563 3.00 -15.92 18.48
N LEU A 564 2.62 -15.67 17.21
CA LEU A 564 3.35 -14.76 16.32
C LEU A 564 3.36 -13.32 16.85
N TRP A 565 2.23 -12.81 17.36
CA TRP A 565 2.16 -11.51 18.01
C TRP A 565 3.06 -11.44 19.27
N GLY A 566 3.15 -12.54 20.02
CA GLY A 566 4.06 -12.69 21.16
C GLY A 566 5.54 -12.58 20.77
N VAL A 567 5.95 -13.24 19.67
CA VAL A 567 7.30 -13.12 19.11
C VAL A 567 7.60 -11.67 18.71
N MET A 568 6.69 -11.04 17.97
CA MET A 568 6.87 -9.64 17.57
C MET A 568 6.96 -8.70 18.78
N ARG A 569 6.14 -8.92 19.82
CA ARG A 569 6.20 -8.15 21.07
C ARG A 569 7.58 -8.23 21.72
N ALA A 570 8.14 -9.44 21.80
CA ALA A 570 9.46 -9.67 22.39
C ALA A 570 10.56 -8.98 21.57
N GLU A 571 10.53 -9.09 20.24
CA GLU A 571 11.53 -8.46 19.37
C GLU A 571 11.45 -6.93 19.38
N ILE A 572 10.24 -6.35 19.44
CA ILE A 572 10.07 -4.90 19.61
C ILE A 572 10.68 -4.44 20.93
N ASN A 573 10.39 -5.12 22.04
CA ASN A 573 10.96 -4.75 23.33
C ASN A 573 12.50 -4.83 23.29
N GLY A 574 13.05 -5.90 22.71
CA GLY A 574 14.49 -6.05 22.53
C GLY A 574 15.10 -4.96 21.63
N ALA A 575 14.42 -4.55 20.56
CA ALA A 575 14.89 -3.50 19.66
C ALA A 575 14.93 -2.13 20.35
N ILE A 576 13.93 -1.82 21.18
CA ILE A 576 13.93 -0.62 22.03
C ILE A 576 15.14 -0.62 22.97
N ASP A 577 15.46 -1.77 23.58
CA ASP A 577 16.58 -1.91 24.50
C ASP A 577 17.95 -1.79 23.80
N ARG A 578 18.06 -2.23 22.54
CA ARG A 578 19.30 -2.15 21.74
C ARG A 578 19.51 -0.82 21.04
N ALA A 579 18.45 -0.06 20.77
CA ALA A 579 18.52 1.15 19.95
C ALA A 579 19.28 2.30 20.64
N GLY A 580 19.48 2.27 21.96
CA GLY A 580 20.26 3.27 22.69
C GLY A 580 19.50 4.57 22.99
N PHE A 581 18.21 4.46 23.31
CA PHE A 581 17.40 5.60 23.73
C PHE A 581 17.79 6.14 25.11
N ALA A 582 17.49 7.42 25.38
CA ALA A 582 17.45 7.94 26.73
C ALA A 582 16.33 7.25 27.54
N ALA A 583 16.50 7.14 28.86
CA ALA A 583 15.63 6.34 29.73
C ALA A 583 14.16 6.80 29.72
N ASP A 584 13.92 8.10 29.59
CA ASP A 584 12.59 8.70 29.47
C ASP A 584 11.90 8.29 28.15
N THR A 585 12.64 8.33 27.03
CA THR A 585 12.17 7.91 25.71
C THR A 585 11.91 6.41 25.66
N GLN A 586 12.80 5.61 26.26
CA GLN A 586 12.61 4.16 26.39
C GLN A 586 11.34 3.83 27.17
N THR A 587 11.12 4.50 28.30
CA THR A 587 9.91 4.35 29.12
C THR A 587 8.67 4.75 28.32
N MET A 588 8.71 5.90 27.64
CA MET A 588 7.62 6.36 26.79
C MET A 588 7.25 5.33 25.72
N LEU A 589 8.23 4.79 24.99
CA LEU A 589 8.00 3.78 23.96
C LEU A 589 7.36 2.52 24.53
N LYS A 590 7.90 1.98 25.64
CA LYS A 590 7.36 0.77 26.26
C LYS A 590 5.93 0.99 26.77
N THR A 591 5.64 2.12 27.40
CA THR A 591 4.28 2.44 27.86
C THR A 591 3.31 2.57 26.69
N ARG A 592 3.67 3.32 25.64
CA ARG A 592 2.79 3.53 24.48
C ARG A 592 2.58 2.26 23.64
N LEU A 593 3.56 1.37 23.57
CA LEU A 593 3.44 0.13 22.81
C LEU A 593 2.79 -0.98 23.64
N PHE A 594 3.18 -1.15 24.90
CA PHE A 594 2.82 -2.34 25.66
C PHE A 594 1.80 -2.11 26.75
N ASP A 595 1.70 -0.93 27.36
CA ASP A 595 0.93 -0.76 28.61
C ASP A 595 -0.42 -0.08 28.39
N VAL A 596 -0.52 0.85 27.42
CA VAL A 596 -1.79 1.54 27.14
C VAL A 596 -2.84 0.56 26.59
N PRO A 597 -4.13 0.70 26.96
CA PRO A 597 -5.18 -0.23 26.56
C PRO A 597 -5.56 -0.11 25.08
N ASN A 598 -5.37 1.08 24.49
CA ASN A 598 -5.75 1.39 23.12
C ASN A 598 -4.54 1.88 22.32
N TRP A 599 -4.58 1.61 21.02
CA TRP A 599 -3.64 2.11 20.03
C TRP A 599 -4.35 3.02 19.03
N PRO A 600 -3.60 3.94 18.40
CA PRO A 600 -4.16 4.71 17.30
C PRO A 600 -4.51 3.80 16.12
N GLN A 601 -5.52 4.21 15.36
CA GLN A 601 -5.95 3.59 14.12
C GLN A 601 -6.08 4.64 13.03
N LYS A 602 -5.72 4.26 11.80
CA LYS A 602 -5.96 5.07 10.61
C LYS A 602 -7.38 4.78 10.08
N LEU A 603 -8.26 5.78 10.07
CA LEU A 603 -9.59 5.69 9.48
C LEU A 603 -9.49 5.80 7.95
N LEU A 604 -10.19 4.95 7.20
CA LEU A 604 -10.00 4.72 5.76
C LEU A 604 -11.31 4.93 4.99
N ILE A 605 -12.41 4.31 5.41
CA ILE A 605 -13.72 4.40 4.76
C ILE A 605 -14.38 5.74 5.05
N THR A 606 -14.47 6.14 6.33
CA THR A 606 -15.15 7.38 6.74
C THR A 606 -14.56 8.61 6.05
N PRO A 607 -13.23 8.81 6.01
CA PRO A 607 -12.62 9.95 5.32
C PRO A 607 -12.75 9.86 3.79
N MET A 608 -12.77 8.66 3.22
CA MET A 608 -12.97 8.45 1.79
C MET A 608 -14.37 8.86 1.35
N ILE A 609 -15.40 8.46 2.11
CA ILE A 609 -16.79 8.87 1.89
C ILE A 609 -16.87 10.39 2.07
N ALA A 610 -16.43 10.93 3.23
CA ALA A 610 -16.48 12.36 3.57
C ALA A 610 -15.90 13.27 2.48
N ARG A 611 -14.78 12.86 1.87
CA ARG A 611 -14.10 13.65 0.84
C ARG A 611 -14.90 13.76 -0.46
N ALA A 612 -15.72 12.78 -0.81
CA ALA A 612 -16.50 12.75 -2.06
C ALA A 612 -15.68 13.02 -3.34
N GLY A 613 -14.43 12.54 -3.36
CA GLY A 613 -13.45 12.68 -4.45
C GLY A 613 -12.56 13.92 -4.37
N GLY A 614 -11.74 14.14 -5.40
CA GLY A 614 -10.86 15.31 -5.52
C GLY A 614 -9.36 15.02 -5.47
N PRO A 615 -8.49 16.03 -5.65
CA PRO A 615 -7.04 15.86 -5.74
C PRO A 615 -6.37 15.72 -4.36
N GLY A 616 -5.18 15.12 -4.29
CA GLY A 616 -4.43 14.91 -3.04
C GLY A 616 -4.21 13.44 -2.66
N SER A 617 -3.45 13.20 -1.58
CA SER A 617 -3.11 11.87 -1.06
C SER A 617 -4.35 11.08 -0.60
N MET A 618 -4.18 9.78 -0.32
CA MET A 618 -5.26 8.95 0.26
C MET A 618 -5.85 9.66 1.50
N PRO A 619 -7.18 9.90 1.54
CA PRO A 619 -7.80 10.54 2.69
C PRO A 619 -7.71 9.61 3.90
N PHE A 620 -7.44 10.17 5.07
CA PHE A 620 -7.45 9.39 6.30
C PHE A 620 -7.80 10.26 7.52
N GLY A 621 -8.26 9.59 8.56
CA GLY A 621 -8.52 10.16 9.88
C GLY A 621 -7.78 9.36 10.97
N LYS A 622 -7.92 9.80 12.22
CA LYS A 622 -7.37 9.10 13.38
C LYS A 622 -8.53 8.61 14.25
N GLY A 623 -8.47 7.35 14.66
CA GLY A 623 -9.34 6.75 15.67
C GLY A 623 -8.50 5.91 16.62
N GLU A 624 -9.16 5.02 17.37
CA GLU A 624 -8.51 4.10 18.30
C GLU A 624 -9.02 2.67 18.09
N VAL A 625 -8.15 1.71 18.38
CA VAL A 625 -8.48 0.29 18.49
C VAL A 625 -7.81 -0.29 19.74
N ILE A 626 -8.15 -1.52 20.10
CA ILE A 626 -7.51 -2.20 21.23
C ILE A 626 -6.01 -2.40 20.97
N ASN A 627 -5.20 -2.31 22.01
CA ASN A 627 -3.78 -2.61 21.92
C ASN A 627 -3.59 -4.12 21.70
N PRO A 628 -2.98 -4.55 20.57
CA PRO A 628 -2.79 -5.97 20.29
C PRO A 628 -1.89 -6.66 21.31
N PHE A 629 -0.91 -5.97 21.89
CA PHE A 629 -0.02 -6.55 22.88
C PHE A 629 -0.63 -6.70 24.27
N GLN A 630 -1.69 -5.97 24.59
CA GLN A 630 -2.51 -6.22 25.77
C GLN A 630 -3.49 -7.37 25.52
N THR A 631 -4.03 -7.46 24.30
CA THR A 631 -5.05 -8.45 23.91
C THR A 631 -4.56 -9.89 23.94
N ILE A 632 -3.25 -10.08 23.72
CA ILE A 632 -2.60 -11.41 23.78
C ILE A 632 -2.18 -11.82 25.20
N ILE A 633 -2.27 -10.95 26.20
CA ILE A 633 -1.89 -11.32 27.58
C ILE A 633 -2.93 -12.28 28.14
N GLY A 634 -2.52 -13.51 28.48
CA GLY A 634 -3.40 -14.53 29.06
C GLY A 634 -4.25 -15.30 28.05
N LYS A 635 -4.00 -15.10 26.75
CA LYS A 635 -4.38 -16.01 25.67
C LYS A 635 -3.14 -16.82 25.28
#